data_AF-A0A7D4HTW2-F1
#
_entry.id   AF-A0A7D4HTW2-F1
#
_cell.length_a   1.000
_cell.length_b   1.000
_cell.length_c   1.000
_cell.angle_alpha   90.00
_cell.angle_beta   90.00
_cell.angle_gamma   90.00
#
_symmetry.space_group_name_H-M   'P 1'
#
loop_
_entity.id
_entity.type
_entity.pdbx_description
1 polymer ?
#
loop_
_entity_poly.entity_id
_entity_poly.type
_entity_poly.pdbx_seq_one_letter_code
_entity_poly.pdbx_strand_id
1 'polypeptide(L)'
;MRNRSDPYAPPGKQRTVHLNSLLWILEPLERDAGYMRRKMFGCDAAYLDGLLYLVAADREDPWSGLMVCTSQERQEALISEFPGLRPHPVLGKWLYLPQIDENFETIAARMAALALARDPRLGVAPRPRSRRPKARLIGA
;
A
#
# COMPACT_ATOMS: atom_id res chain seq x y z
N MET A 1 -8.06 20.06 42.98
CA MET A 1 -8.86 18.88 43.39
C MET A 1 -8.94 17.93 42.20
N ARG A 2 -8.55 16.66 42.36
CA ARG A 2 -8.37 15.69 41.25
C ARG A 2 -9.73 15.24 40.71
N ASN A 3 -9.88 15.29 39.39
CA ASN A 3 -11.03 14.81 38.64
C ASN A 3 -11.18 13.29 38.89
N ARG A 4 -12.32 12.85 39.43
CA ARG A 4 -12.62 11.43 39.63
C ARG A 4 -13.03 10.86 38.28
N SER A 5 -12.24 9.95 37.73
CA SER A 5 -12.61 9.15 36.57
C SER A 5 -13.91 8.41 36.88
N ASP A 6 -14.97 8.70 36.14
CA ASP A 6 -16.26 8.01 36.25
C ASP A 6 -16.08 6.54 35.81
N PRO A 7 -16.25 5.55 36.71
CA PRO A 7 -16.06 4.14 36.39
C PRO A 7 -17.16 3.58 35.47
N TYR A 8 -18.25 4.31 35.24
CA TYR A 8 -19.34 3.93 34.34
C TYR A 8 -19.36 4.72 33.03
N ALA A 9 -18.32 5.53 32.78
CA ALA A 9 -18.18 6.17 31.48
C ALA A 9 -18.08 5.08 30.38
N PRO A 10 -18.85 5.19 29.29
CA PRO A 10 -18.72 4.26 28.18
C PRO A 10 -17.26 4.26 27.71
N PRO A 11 -16.71 3.09 27.32
CA PRO A 11 -15.34 3.03 26.84
C PRO A 11 -15.19 4.06 25.72
N GLY A 12 -14.20 4.96 25.85
CA GLY A 12 -13.89 5.92 24.81
C GLY A 12 -13.73 5.18 23.48
N LYS A 13 -14.28 5.73 22.39
CA LYS A 13 -14.33 5.08 21.05
C LYS A 13 -13.11 4.20 20.82
N GLN A 14 -13.28 2.89 20.96
CA GLN A 14 -12.23 1.93 20.62
C GLN A 14 -11.96 2.11 19.13
N ARG A 15 -10.76 2.60 18.79
CA ARG A 15 -10.28 2.53 17.42
C ARG A 15 -10.11 1.05 17.12
N THR A 16 -11.08 0.46 16.41
CA THR A 16 -10.91 -0.84 15.79
C THR A 16 -9.67 -0.77 14.91
N VAL A 17 -8.70 -1.64 15.22
CA VAL A 17 -7.53 -1.81 14.38
C VAL A 17 -8.02 -2.49 13.10
N HIS A 18 -8.24 -1.73 12.04
CA HIS A 18 -8.57 -2.30 10.73
C HIS A 18 -7.36 -3.11 10.25
N LEU A 19 -7.46 -4.43 10.36
CA LEU A 19 -6.53 -5.35 9.74
C LEU A 19 -6.88 -5.43 8.27
N ASN A 20 -5.89 -5.22 7.42
CA ASN A 20 -6.06 -5.25 5.97
C ASN A 20 -6.17 -6.70 5.52
N SER A 21 -7.33 -7.09 5.01
CA SER A 21 -7.64 -8.47 4.63
C SER A 21 -6.77 -8.98 3.48
N LEU A 22 -6.13 -8.08 2.73
CA LEU A 22 -5.27 -8.38 1.58
C LEU A 22 -3.78 -8.51 1.95
N LEU A 23 -3.44 -8.54 3.25
CA LEU A 23 -2.05 -8.68 3.70
C LEU A 23 -1.38 -9.97 3.23
N TRP A 24 -2.15 -11.02 2.98
CA TRP A 24 -1.66 -12.30 2.46
C TRP A 24 -0.84 -12.15 1.16
N ILE A 25 -1.12 -11.11 0.36
CA ILE A 25 -0.37 -10.81 -0.88
C ILE A 25 1.08 -10.46 -0.56
N LEU A 26 1.32 -9.83 0.59
CA LEU A 26 2.64 -9.34 1.00
C LEU A 26 3.42 -10.35 1.84
N GLU A 27 2.75 -11.35 2.42
CA GLU A 27 3.35 -12.40 3.25
C GLU A 27 4.56 -13.09 2.60
N PRO A 28 4.55 -13.43 1.29
CA PRO A 28 5.73 -14.03 0.64
C PRO A 28 6.96 -13.13 0.68
N LEU A 29 6.77 -11.80 0.66
CA LEU A 29 7.85 -10.82 0.67
C LEU A 29 8.44 -10.65 2.08
N GLU A 30 7.71 -10.96 3.14
CA GLU A 30 8.16 -10.73 4.52
C GLU A 30 9.41 -11.54 4.91
N ARG A 31 9.69 -12.62 4.19
CA ARG A 31 10.88 -13.46 4.39
C ARG A 31 12.14 -12.89 3.73
N ASP A 32 11.99 -11.89 2.87
CA ASP A 32 13.10 -11.29 2.16
C ASP A 32 13.84 -10.27 3.04
N ALA A 33 15.17 -10.31 3.05
CA ALA A 33 15.98 -9.42 3.88
C ALA A 33 15.86 -7.94 3.49
N GLY A 34 15.53 -7.65 2.23
CA GLY A 34 15.30 -6.30 1.71
C GLY A 34 13.89 -5.77 1.98
N TYR A 35 13.01 -6.59 2.57
CA TYR A 35 11.61 -6.23 2.77
C TYR A 35 11.40 -5.19 3.85
N MET A 36 10.53 -4.22 3.56
CA MET A 36 10.00 -3.30 4.54
C MET A 36 8.52 -3.02 4.25
N ARG A 37 7.68 -3.22 5.28
CA ARG A 37 6.27 -2.81 5.25
C ARG A 37 6.09 -1.41 5.82
N ARG A 38 5.33 -0.55 5.14
CA ARG A 38 4.94 0.77 5.67
C ARG A 38 3.45 1.02 5.47
N LYS A 39 2.84 1.73 6.41
CA LYS A 39 1.47 2.23 6.22
C LYS A 39 1.47 3.43 5.28
N MET A 40 0.69 3.36 4.20
CA MET A 40 0.49 4.45 3.24
C MET A 40 -0.99 4.55 2.90
N PHE A 41 -1.58 5.74 3.02
CA PHE A 41 -3.00 5.97 2.71
C PHE A 41 -3.98 5.05 3.49
N GLY A 42 -3.59 4.62 4.70
CA GLY A 42 -4.37 3.65 5.47
C GLY A 42 -4.29 2.20 4.95
N CYS A 43 -3.40 1.94 4.01
CA CYS A 43 -3.13 0.65 3.37
C CYS A 43 -1.70 0.17 3.71
N ASP A 44 -1.33 -1.04 3.26
CA ASP A 44 -0.02 -1.64 3.51
C ASP A 44 0.82 -1.64 2.23
N ALA A 45 1.93 -0.91 2.26
CA ALA A 45 2.89 -0.81 1.17
C ALA A 45 4.10 -1.71 1.45
N ALA A 46 4.44 -2.53 0.47
CA ALA A 46 5.64 -3.36 0.45
C ALA A 46 6.76 -2.68 -0.32
N TYR A 47 7.89 -2.54 0.37
CA TYR A 47 9.14 -2.09 -0.19
C TYR A 47 10.12 -3.27 -0.24
N LEU A 48 10.94 -3.30 -1.28
CA LEU A 48 12.11 -4.17 -1.38
C LEU A 48 13.31 -3.28 -1.75
N ASP A 49 14.40 -3.41 -1.02
CA ASP A 49 15.65 -2.71 -1.30
C ASP A 49 15.47 -1.17 -1.37
N GLY A 50 14.51 -0.66 -0.59
CA GLY A 50 14.16 0.78 -0.53
C GLY A 50 13.24 1.28 -1.65
N LEU A 51 12.88 0.44 -2.63
CA LEU A 51 11.93 0.76 -3.70
C LEU A 51 10.52 0.29 -3.34
N LEU A 52 9.50 1.02 -3.75
CA LEU A 52 8.09 0.67 -3.53
C LEU A 52 7.60 -0.26 -4.65
N TYR A 53 7.17 -1.47 -4.30
CA TYR A 53 6.73 -2.48 -5.28
C TYR A 53 5.20 -2.63 -5.31
N LEU A 54 4.59 -2.91 -4.17
CA LEU A 54 3.17 -3.27 -4.08
C LEU A 54 2.48 -2.50 -2.96
N VAL A 55 1.19 -2.22 -3.12
CA VAL A 55 0.34 -1.72 -2.03
C VAL A 55 -0.94 -2.56 -1.98
N ALA A 56 -1.12 -3.31 -0.90
CA ALA A 56 -2.36 -4.01 -0.61
C ALA A 56 -3.32 -3.04 0.07
N ALA A 57 -4.50 -2.84 -0.52
CA ALA A 57 -5.48 -1.87 -0.06
C ALA A 57 -6.85 -2.54 0.10
N ASP A 58 -7.30 -2.65 1.34
CA ASP A 58 -8.61 -3.20 1.71
C ASP A 58 -9.49 -2.03 2.20
N ARG A 59 -9.94 -1.22 1.24
CA ARG A 59 -10.72 0.00 1.44
C ARG A 59 -11.84 0.06 0.39
N GLU A 60 -12.71 1.05 0.49
CA GLU A 60 -13.75 1.28 -0.52
C GLU A 60 -13.15 1.64 -1.88
N ASP A 61 -13.87 1.32 -2.95
CA ASP A 61 -13.47 1.65 -4.31
C ASP A 61 -13.16 3.16 -4.45
N PRO A 62 -12.13 3.52 -5.22
CA PRO A 62 -11.28 2.67 -6.07
C PRO A 62 -10.01 2.14 -5.36
N TRP A 63 -10.06 1.91 -4.05
CA TRP A 63 -8.92 1.51 -3.22
C TRP A 63 -9.08 0.08 -2.65
N SER A 64 -9.85 -0.77 -3.34
CA SER A 64 -10.11 -2.16 -2.97
C SER A 64 -9.36 -3.13 -3.90
N GLY A 65 -8.13 -3.48 -3.54
CA GLY A 65 -7.32 -4.42 -4.30
C GLY A 65 -5.82 -4.17 -4.18
N LEU A 66 -5.11 -4.45 -5.27
CA LEU A 66 -3.65 -4.39 -5.32
C LEU A 66 -3.19 -3.26 -6.24
N MET A 67 -2.34 -2.37 -5.74
CA MET A 67 -1.63 -1.41 -6.57
C MET A 67 -0.24 -1.95 -6.89
N VAL A 68 0.11 -1.87 -8.17
CA VAL A 68 1.40 -2.29 -8.70
C VAL A 68 2.18 -1.03 -9.05
N CYS A 69 3.25 -0.79 -8.31
CA CYS A 69 4.07 0.40 -8.45
C CYS A 69 5.10 0.17 -9.56
N THR A 70 4.79 0.68 -10.74
CA THR A 70 5.60 0.61 -11.95
C THR A 70 5.77 2.01 -12.56
N SER A 71 6.70 2.19 -13.49
CA SER A 71 6.80 3.41 -14.30
C SER A 71 5.85 3.32 -15.50
N GLN A 72 5.39 4.47 -16.00
CA GLN A 72 4.43 4.55 -17.11
C GLN A 72 4.92 3.81 -18.37
N GLU A 73 6.21 3.92 -18.68
CA GLU A 73 6.88 3.26 -19.82
C GLU A 73 6.77 1.71 -19.77
N ARG A 74 6.60 1.14 -18.58
CA ARG A 74 6.58 -0.32 -18.36
C ARG A 74 5.18 -0.86 -18.08
N GLN A 75 4.18 0.01 -18.05
CA GLN A 75 2.79 -0.37 -17.81
C GLN A 75 2.23 -1.24 -18.93
N GLU A 76 2.47 -0.87 -20.19
CA GLU A 76 1.90 -1.56 -21.35
C GLU A 76 2.32 -3.04 -21.39
N ALA A 77 3.60 -3.33 -21.13
CA ALA A 77 4.10 -4.70 -21.05
C ALA A 77 3.42 -5.52 -19.94
N LEU A 78 3.15 -4.91 -18.78
CA LEU A 78 2.45 -5.58 -17.68
C LEU A 78 0.97 -5.79 -17.98
N ILE A 79 0.29 -4.80 -18.58
CA ILE A 79 -1.12 -4.93 -18.97
C ILE A 79 -1.28 -6.02 -20.04
N SER A 80 -0.35 -6.09 -21.00
CA SER A 80 -0.39 -7.12 -22.06
C SER A 80 -0.19 -8.53 -21.51
N GLU A 81 0.59 -8.70 -20.45
CA GLU A 81 0.80 -10.00 -19.80
C GLU A 81 -0.33 -10.34 -18.80
N PHE A 82 -0.89 -9.32 -18.13
CA PHE A 82 -1.92 -9.46 -17.11
C PHE A 82 -3.10 -8.52 -17.41
N PRO A 83 -4.08 -8.95 -18.23
CA PRO A 83 -5.17 -8.09 -18.70
C PRO A 83 -6.12 -7.56 -17.61
N GLY A 84 -6.08 -8.14 -16.40
CA GLY A 84 -6.80 -7.59 -15.22
C GLY A 84 -6.15 -6.33 -14.64
N LEU A 85 -4.90 -6.02 -15.01
CA LEU A 85 -4.24 -4.78 -14.60
C LEU A 85 -4.75 -3.60 -15.43
N ARG A 86 -5.10 -2.52 -14.75
CA ARG A 86 -5.50 -1.25 -15.36
C ARG A 86 -4.85 -0.06 -14.67
N PRO A 87 -4.65 1.08 -15.34
CA PRO A 87 -4.20 2.29 -14.66
C PRO A 87 -5.14 2.66 -13.51
N HIS A 88 -4.59 3.03 -12.36
CA HIS A 88 -5.40 3.43 -11.22
C HIS A 88 -6.12 4.77 -11.53
N PRO A 89 -7.43 4.90 -11.27
CA PRO A 89 -8.21 6.09 -11.64
C PRO A 89 -7.82 7.40 -10.91
N VAL A 90 -6.95 7.31 -9.89
CA VAL A 90 -6.53 8.44 -9.04
C VAL A 90 -5.02 8.57 -9.09
N LEU A 91 -4.32 7.44 -8.97
CA LEU A 91 -2.86 7.36 -9.07
C LEU A 91 -2.45 6.86 -10.45
N GLY A 92 -2.86 7.54 -11.54
CA GLY A 92 -2.70 7.06 -12.92
C GLY A 92 -1.29 6.65 -13.37
N LYS A 93 -0.26 6.99 -12.60
CA LYS A 93 1.11 6.48 -12.76
C LYS A 93 1.32 5.03 -12.30
N TRP A 94 0.38 4.43 -11.58
CA TRP A 94 0.43 3.07 -11.05
C TRP A 94 -0.66 2.21 -11.66
N LEU A 95 -0.39 0.91 -11.75
CA LEU A 95 -1.41 -0.06 -12.12
C LEU A 95 -2.21 -0.48 -10.89
N TYR A 96 -3.41 -0.94 -11.14
CA TYR A 96 -4.40 -1.34 -10.16
C TYR A 96 -5.07 -2.63 -10.63
N LEU A 97 -5.15 -3.59 -9.71
CA LEU A 97 -5.92 -4.81 -9.84
C LEU A 97 -7.07 -4.74 -8.83
N PRO A 98 -8.33 -4.62 -9.28
CA PRO A 98 -9.49 -4.60 -8.39
C PRO A 98 -9.66 -5.95 -7.68
N GLN A 99 -10.04 -5.94 -6.41
CA GLN A 99 -10.33 -7.16 -5.66
C GLN A 99 -11.50 -7.97 -6.26
N ILE A 100 -12.43 -7.29 -6.94
CA ILE A 100 -13.58 -7.91 -7.61
C ILE A 100 -13.23 -8.61 -8.93
N ASP A 101 -11.97 -8.53 -9.38
CA ASP A 101 -11.51 -9.20 -10.60
C ASP A 101 -11.52 -10.72 -10.41
N GLU A 102 -12.04 -11.46 -11.38
CA GLU A 102 -12.15 -12.92 -11.30
C GLU A 102 -10.78 -13.61 -11.17
N ASN A 103 -9.73 -12.98 -11.70
CA ASN A 103 -8.36 -13.47 -11.64
C ASN A 103 -7.54 -12.80 -10.52
N PHE A 104 -8.19 -12.09 -9.59
CA PHE A 104 -7.53 -11.27 -8.59
C PHE A 104 -6.44 -12.05 -7.84
N GLU A 105 -6.78 -13.19 -7.25
CA GLU A 105 -5.84 -13.95 -6.41
C GLU A 105 -4.63 -14.44 -7.21
N THR A 106 -4.89 -14.94 -8.42
CA THR A 106 -3.85 -15.43 -9.33
C THR A 106 -2.89 -14.31 -9.74
N ILE A 107 -3.42 -13.18 -10.19
CA ILE A 107 -2.59 -12.05 -10.63
C ILE A 107 -1.86 -11.44 -9.42
N ALA A 108 -2.50 -11.31 -8.26
CA ALA A 108 -1.89 -10.79 -7.04
C ALA A 108 -0.70 -11.66 -6.59
N ALA A 109 -0.86 -12.99 -6.58
CA ALA A 109 0.22 -13.91 -6.27
C ALA A 109 1.38 -13.80 -7.28
N ARG A 110 1.08 -13.63 -8.57
CA ARG A 110 2.10 -13.39 -9.59
C ARG A 110 2.83 -12.08 -9.37
N MET A 111 2.14 -11.00 -9.02
CA MET A 111 2.77 -9.72 -8.70
C MET A 111 3.72 -9.83 -7.50
N ALA A 112 3.33 -10.57 -6.46
CA ALA A 112 4.20 -10.85 -5.32
C ALA A 112 5.47 -11.62 -5.73
N ALA A 113 5.33 -12.63 -6.60
CA ALA A 113 6.46 -13.38 -7.12
C ALA A 113 7.40 -12.53 -7.99
N LEU A 114 6.85 -11.68 -8.87
CA LEU A 114 7.65 -10.74 -9.68
C LEU A 114 8.39 -9.71 -8.80
N ALA A 115 7.76 -9.23 -7.74
CA ALA A 115 8.40 -8.33 -6.79
C ALA A 115 9.58 -9.02 -6.09
N LEU A 116 9.40 -10.26 -5.60
CA LEU A 116 10.48 -11.07 -5.02
C LEU A 116 11.63 -11.33 -6.01
N ALA A 117 11.33 -11.51 -7.30
CA ALA A 117 12.33 -11.67 -8.35
C ALA A 117 13.02 -10.36 -8.77
N ARG A 118 12.65 -9.22 -8.16
CA ARG A 118 13.11 -7.88 -8.54
C ARG A 118 12.88 -7.61 -10.03
N ASP A 119 11.71 -7.99 -10.53
CA ASP A 119 11.35 -7.72 -11.93
C ASP A 119 11.56 -6.23 -12.25
N PRO A 120 12.33 -5.87 -13.29
CA PRO A 120 12.71 -4.49 -13.59
C PRO A 120 11.51 -3.61 -13.97
N ARG A 121 10.36 -4.21 -14.30
CA ARG A 121 9.11 -3.50 -14.54
C ARG A 121 8.48 -2.98 -13.26
N LEU A 122 8.81 -3.57 -12.11
CA LEU A 122 8.28 -3.17 -10.81
C LEU A 122 9.30 -2.34 -10.02
N GLY A 123 8.81 -1.66 -8.98
CA GLY A 123 9.66 -0.88 -8.11
C GLY A 123 9.75 0.58 -8.57
N VAL A 124 9.29 1.49 -7.72
CA VAL A 124 9.47 2.92 -7.92
C VAL A 124 10.20 3.53 -6.72
N ALA A 125 11.17 4.38 -7.00
CA ALA A 125 11.86 5.12 -5.95
C ALA A 125 10.84 6.01 -5.21
N PRO A 126 10.74 5.90 -3.88
CA PRO A 126 9.89 6.81 -3.12
C PRO A 126 10.42 8.24 -3.30
N ARG A 127 9.53 9.18 -3.66
CA ARG A 127 9.92 10.60 -3.71
C ARG A 127 10.40 11.02 -2.32
N PRO A 128 11.59 11.63 -2.18
CA PRO A 128 12.06 12.12 -0.90
C PRO A 128 11.06 13.16 -0.39
N ARG A 129 10.45 12.90 0.78
CA ARG A 129 9.64 13.89 1.47
C ARG A 129 10.58 15.03 1.86
N SER A 130 10.46 16.20 1.21
CA SER A 130 11.10 17.40 1.73
C SER A 130 10.58 17.62 3.16
N ARG A 131 11.50 17.75 4.12
CA ARG A 131 11.14 18.02 5.52
C ARG A 131 10.45 19.38 5.52
N ARG A 132 9.13 19.42 5.77
CA ARG A 132 8.44 20.68 6.07
C ARG A 132 9.20 21.35 7.23
N PRO A 133 9.66 22.61 7.08
CA PRO A 133 10.23 23.34 8.21
C PRO A 133 9.20 23.36 9.33
N LYS A 134 9.60 22.99 10.55
CA LYS A 134 8.77 23.22 11.74
C LYS A 134 8.48 24.72 11.78
N ALA A 135 7.22 25.11 11.65
CA ALA A 135 6.80 26.47 11.92
C ALA A 135 7.27 26.81 13.33
N ARG A 136 8.22 27.74 13.44
CA ARG A 136 8.66 28.27 14.71
C ARG A 136 7.45 29.04 15.25
N LEU A 137 6.82 28.56 16.32
CA LEU A 137 5.87 29.35 17.10
C LEU A 137 6.61 30.62 17.51
N ILE A 138 6.27 31.73 16.87
CA ILE A 138 6.76 33.04 17.24
C ILE A 138 5.79 33.51 18.32
N GLY A 139 6.27 33.52 19.56
CA GLY A 139 5.59 34.22 20.63
C GLY A 139 5.68 35.74 20.38
N ALA A 140 4.58 36.42 20.64
CA ALA A 140 4.51 37.83 21.00
C ALA A 140 3.28 37.99 21.91
#